data_AF-A0A960SSR3-F1
#
_entry.id   AF-A0A960SSR3-F1
#
_cell.length_a   1.000
_cell.length_b   1.000
_cell.length_c   1.000
_cell.angle_alpha   90.00
_cell.angle_beta   90.00
_cell.angle_gamma   90.00
#
_symmetry.space_group_name_H-M   'P 1'
#
loop_
_entity.id
_entity.type
_entity.pdbx_description
1 polymer ?
#
loop_
_entity_poly.entity_id
_entity_poly.type
_entity_poly.pdbx_seq_one_letter_code
_entity_poly.pdbx_strand_id
1 'polypeptide(L)'
;MSSAKAINRLPGPLRSPLVLIAAVIVLGTVLFFSFRGGAKHGLPPTAFYDVKRGDFVVSVVEGGTIEAVNEVVIRNEVEGTARIIYIVPEGSYVQKGDRLVELDSSQAQDQVNQQDIAFQKAQFAFIQAQAQLDIQRSQTNSDIDAAALKLKLAEL
;
A
#
# COMPACT_ATOMS: atom_id res chain seq x y z
N MET A 1 2.23 61.08 -96.37
CA MET A 1 2.88 62.33 -96.82
C MET A 1 3.87 62.73 -95.74
N SER A 2 5.17 62.54 -95.96
CA SER A 2 6.03 63.33 -96.85
C SER A 2 6.65 64.50 -96.11
N SER A 3 7.96 64.62 -96.33
CA SER A 3 8.79 65.82 -96.13
C SER A 3 9.28 65.99 -94.68
N ALA A 4 10.52 65.58 -94.37
CA ALA A 4 11.80 66.16 -94.78
C ALA A 4 12.06 67.55 -94.19
N LYS A 5 13.26 67.66 -93.61
CA LYS A 5 14.14 68.85 -93.67
C LYS A 5 13.75 70.03 -92.77
N ALA A 6 14.43 70.13 -91.63
CA ALA A 6 14.89 71.41 -91.09
C ALA A 6 15.88 71.18 -89.93
N ILE A 7 17.07 70.71 -90.30
CA ILE A 7 18.26 71.01 -89.51
C ILE A 7 18.42 72.53 -89.58
N ASN A 8 18.77 73.14 -88.45
CA ASN A 8 19.30 74.49 -88.30
C ASN A 8 18.23 75.59 -88.09
N ARG A 9 17.94 75.92 -86.82
CA ARG A 9 18.02 77.28 -86.21
C ARG A 9 17.70 77.24 -84.69
N LEU A 10 18.70 77.03 -83.83
CA LEU A 10 18.69 77.42 -82.40
C LEU A 10 20.13 77.83 -81.99
N PRO A 11 20.35 79.00 -81.37
CA PRO A 11 21.65 79.47 -80.84
C PRO A 11 22.01 78.68 -79.56
N GLY A 12 23.23 78.46 -79.09
CA GLY A 12 24.58 78.96 -79.40
C GLY A 12 25.60 78.50 -78.32
N PRO A 13 25.25 77.59 -77.37
CA PRO A 13 26.27 76.71 -76.75
C PRO A 13 25.85 75.24 -76.45
N LEU A 14 24.73 74.71 -76.95
CA LEU A 14 24.26 73.31 -76.68
C LEU A 14 24.66 72.27 -77.76
N ARG A 15 25.68 72.55 -78.59
CA ARG A 15 26.13 71.65 -79.66
C ARG A 15 27.35 70.80 -79.32
N SER A 16 27.88 70.85 -78.09
CA SER A 16 29.00 69.98 -77.72
C SER A 16 28.49 68.56 -77.40
N PRO A 17 29.06 67.50 -78.03
CA PRO A 17 28.65 66.12 -77.76
C PRO A 17 28.84 65.73 -76.29
N LEU A 18 29.70 66.44 -75.55
CA LEU A 18 29.97 66.23 -74.12
C LEU A 18 28.76 66.50 -73.20
N VAL A 19 27.92 67.51 -73.49
CA VAL A 19 26.78 67.86 -72.62
C VAL A 19 25.64 66.84 -72.75
N LEU A 20 25.45 66.30 -73.96
CA LEU A 20 24.48 65.22 -74.21
C LEU A 20 24.88 63.91 -73.50
N ILE A 21 26.17 63.57 -73.49
CA ILE A 21 26.68 62.37 -72.82
C ILE A 21 26.52 62.48 -71.29
N ALA A 22 26.82 63.64 -70.71
CA ALA A 22 26.64 63.87 -69.27
C ALA A 22 25.18 63.72 -68.83
N ALA A 23 24.22 64.22 -69.62
CA ALA A 23 22.80 64.10 -69.32
C ALA A 23 22.31 62.63 -69.33
N VAL A 24 22.80 61.82 -70.28
CA VAL A 24 22.45 60.39 -70.37
C VAL A 24 23.01 59.60 -69.18
N ILE A 25 24.23 59.90 -68.73
CA ILE A 25 24.83 59.23 -67.57
C ILE A 25 24.05 59.56 -66.29
N VAL A 26 23.71 60.83 -66.08
CA VAL A 26 22.93 61.24 -64.89
C VAL A 26 21.56 60.54 -64.90
N LEU A 27 20.86 60.53 -66.03
CA LEU A 27 19.56 59.87 -66.13
C LEU A 27 19.66 58.35 -65.90
N GLY A 28 20.71 57.71 -66.41
CA GLY A 28 20.99 56.29 -66.19
C GLY A 28 21.27 55.95 -64.73
N THR A 29 22.05 56.77 -64.03
CA THR A 29 22.36 56.54 -62.60
C THR A 29 21.13 56.71 -61.71
N VAL A 30 20.26 57.69 -61.99
CA VAL A 30 19.03 57.91 -61.23
C VAL A 30 18.04 56.75 -61.45
N LEU A 31 17.88 56.28 -62.68
CA LEU A 31 17.03 55.12 -62.98
C LEU A 31 17.56 53.84 -62.34
N PHE A 32 18.89 53.63 -62.34
CA PHE A 32 19.50 52.47 -61.71
C PHE A 32 19.32 52.47 -60.19
N PHE A 33 19.41 53.64 -59.54
CA PHE A 33 19.20 53.75 -58.10
C PHE A 33 17.73 53.58 -57.69
N SER A 34 16.77 54.09 -58.48
CA SER A 34 15.35 53.89 -58.21
C SER A 34 14.88 52.45 -58.43
N PHE A 35 15.47 51.71 -59.38
CA PHE A 35 15.12 50.29 -59.60
C PHE A 35 15.75 49.34 -58.58
N ARG A 36 16.74 49.78 -57.80
CA ARG A 36 17.32 48.99 -56.71
C ARG A 36 16.50 49.14 -55.43
N GLY A 37 15.20 48.90 -55.55
CA GLY A 37 14.23 48.91 -54.45
C GLY A 37 14.55 47.86 -53.38
N GLY A 38 14.47 48.31 -52.11
CA GLY A 38 15.02 47.64 -50.93
C GLY A 38 14.52 46.22 -50.65
N ALA A 39 15.47 45.35 -50.31
CA ALA A 39 15.22 44.03 -49.76
C ALA A 39 14.73 44.15 -48.31
N LYS A 40 13.42 43.99 -48.10
CA LYS A 40 12.84 43.86 -46.75
C LYS A 40 13.20 42.48 -46.20
N HIS A 41 14.06 42.46 -45.18
CA HIS A 41 14.43 41.25 -44.46
C HIS A 41 13.24 40.81 -43.59
N GLY A 42 12.46 39.84 -44.09
CA GLY A 42 11.48 39.13 -43.28
C GLY A 42 12.20 38.08 -42.42
N LEU A 43 11.91 38.04 -41.12
CA LEU A 43 12.42 37.00 -40.22
C LEU A 43 12.03 35.61 -40.75
N PRO A 44 12.89 34.58 -40.57
CA PRO A 44 12.63 33.24 -41.09
C PRO A 44 11.32 32.66 -40.53
N PRO A 45 10.56 31.88 -41.32
CA PRO A 45 9.28 31.35 -40.92
C PRO A 45 9.47 30.33 -39.79
N THR A 46 9.18 30.74 -38.57
CA THR A 46 9.08 29.84 -37.42
C THR A 46 7.69 29.23 -37.43
N ALA A 47 7.61 27.91 -37.38
CA ALA A 47 6.33 27.21 -37.32
C ALA A 47 5.71 27.43 -35.92
N PHE A 48 4.58 28.14 -35.87
CA PHE A 48 3.79 28.31 -34.66
C PHE A 48 2.57 27.39 -34.69
N TYR A 49 2.18 26.88 -33.52
CA TYR A 49 0.97 26.07 -33.35
C TYR A 49 0.10 26.68 -32.26
N ASP A 50 -1.21 26.79 -32.52
CA ASP A 50 -2.17 27.34 -31.57
C ASP A 50 -2.38 26.40 -30.39
N VAL A 51 -2.07 26.87 -29.17
CA VAL A 51 -2.27 26.10 -27.94
C VAL A 51 -3.74 26.13 -27.51
N LYS A 52 -4.31 24.96 -27.22
CA LYS A 52 -5.66 24.81 -26.67
C LYS A 52 -5.57 24.49 -25.18
N ARG A 53 -6.33 25.22 -24.37
CA ARG A 53 -6.49 24.91 -22.94
C ARG A 53 -7.56 23.82 -22.79
N GLY A 54 -7.22 22.78 -22.04
CA GLY A 54 -8.11 21.70 -21.66
C GLY A 54 -7.64 21.09 -20.34
N ASP A 55 -8.50 20.32 -19.70
CA ASP A 55 -8.18 19.69 -18.43
C ASP A 55 -7.17 18.55 -18.65
N PHE A 56 -6.01 18.66 -18.01
CA PHE A 56 -4.95 17.66 -18.07
C PHE A 56 -4.96 16.85 -16.78
N VAL A 57 -5.55 15.65 -16.83
CA VAL A 57 -5.58 14.74 -15.68
C VAL A 57 -4.28 13.96 -15.65
N VAL A 58 -3.44 14.26 -14.66
CA VAL A 58 -2.24 13.48 -14.35
C VAL A 58 -2.63 12.31 -13.47
N SER A 59 -2.64 11.10 -14.03
CA SER A 59 -2.75 9.88 -13.24
C SER A 59 -1.36 9.28 -13.01
N VAL A 60 -1.07 8.94 -11.75
CA VAL A 60 0.12 8.18 -11.38
C VAL A 60 -0.34 6.78 -11.05
N VAL A 61 0.15 5.79 -11.79
CA VAL A 61 -0.11 4.38 -11.51
C VAL A 61 0.96 3.90 -10.54
N GLU A 62 0.60 3.83 -9.26
CA GLU A 62 1.45 3.26 -8.24
C GLU A 62 1.22 1.75 -8.18
N GLY A 63 2.31 0.98 -8.24
CA GLY A 63 2.26 -0.46 -8.01
C GLY A 63 2.21 -0.76 -6.51
N GLY A 64 1.30 -1.63 -6.09
CA GLY A 64 1.20 -2.13 -4.72
C GLY A 64 0.93 -3.62 -4.70
N THR A 65 1.33 -4.29 -3.62
CA THR A 65 1.01 -5.70 -3.38
C THR A 65 -0.29 -5.78 -2.59
N ILE A 66 -1.15 -6.74 -2.95
CA ILE A 66 -2.35 -7.04 -2.19
C ILE A 66 -2.00 -8.07 -1.11
N GLU A 67 -2.39 -7.79 0.12
CA GLU A 67 -2.27 -8.69 1.26
C GLU A 67 -3.67 -9.07 1.79
N ALA A 68 -3.75 -10.18 2.52
CA ALA A 68 -5.00 -10.61 3.13
C ALA A 68 -5.43 -9.57 4.18
N VAL A 69 -6.72 -9.19 4.17
CA VAL A 69 -7.27 -8.25 5.17
C VAL A 69 -7.13 -8.81 6.58
N ASN A 70 -7.30 -10.13 6.73
CA ASN A 70 -7.11 -10.84 7.99
C ASN A 70 -6.35 -12.14 7.70
N GLU A 71 -5.18 -12.29 8.32
CA GLU A 71 -4.38 -13.51 8.27
C GLU A 71 -4.36 -14.14 9.67
N VAL A 72 -4.64 -15.44 9.76
CA VAL A 72 -4.57 -16.21 11.01
C VAL A 72 -3.68 -17.42 10.78
N VAL A 73 -2.53 -17.44 11.45
CA VAL A 73 -1.61 -18.58 11.42
C VAL A 73 -1.90 -19.49 12.60
N ILE A 74 -2.40 -20.68 12.31
CA ILE A 74 -2.72 -21.69 13.33
C ILE A 74 -1.46 -22.51 13.62
N ARG A 75 -1.09 -22.61 14.90
CA ARG A 75 0.06 -23.38 15.37
C ARG A 75 -0.42 -24.38 16.41
N ASN A 76 0.32 -25.49 16.53
CA ASN A 76 0.07 -26.43 17.62
C ASN A 76 0.51 -25.79 18.95
N GLU A 77 -0.39 -25.74 19.92
CA GLU A 77 -0.15 -25.24 21.28
C GLU A 77 0.11 -26.38 22.29
N VAL A 78 -0.08 -27.64 21.88
CA VAL A 78 0.12 -28.81 22.74
C VAL A 78 1.60 -29.18 22.77
N GLU A 79 2.16 -29.28 23.97
CA GLU A 79 3.52 -29.76 24.19
C GLU A 79 3.64 -31.25 23.85
N GLY A 80 4.64 -31.62 23.04
CA GLY A 80 4.94 -33.00 22.67
C GLY A 80 4.82 -33.32 21.18
N THR A 81 4.87 -34.61 20.85
CA THR A 81 4.75 -35.10 19.47
C THR A 81 3.28 -35.16 19.06
N ALA A 82 2.79 -34.09 18.43
CA ALA A 82 1.43 -34.04 17.91
C ALA A 82 1.33 -34.81 16.58
N ARG A 83 0.72 -35.99 16.62
CA ARG A 83 0.34 -36.73 15.41
C ARG A 83 -0.97 -36.19 14.88
N ILE A 84 -1.02 -35.83 13.60
CA ILE A 84 -2.26 -35.38 12.95
C ILE A 84 -3.11 -36.61 12.59
N ILE A 85 -4.33 -36.67 13.13
CA ILE A 85 -5.36 -37.69 12.78
C ILE A 85 -6.14 -37.23 11.55
N TYR A 86 -6.39 -35.93 11.45
CA TYR A 86 -7.19 -35.36 10.37
C TYR A 86 -6.69 -33.97 10.01
N ILE A 87 -6.73 -33.66 8.71
CA ILE A 87 -6.48 -32.32 8.17
C ILE A 87 -7.48 -32.05 7.05
N VAL A 88 -8.00 -30.83 7.00
CA VAL A 88 -8.88 -30.37 5.92
C VAL A 88 -8.09 -30.27 4.60
N PRO A 89 -8.69 -30.57 3.43
CA PRO A 89 -8.02 -30.42 2.15
C PRO A 89 -7.60 -28.97 1.88
N GLU A 90 -6.46 -28.79 1.21
CA GLU A 90 -5.97 -27.48 0.80
C GLU A 90 -6.96 -26.76 -0.15
N GLY A 91 -7.06 -25.43 -0.04
CA GLY A 91 -7.97 -24.62 -0.84
C GLY A 91 -9.46 -24.71 -0.43
N SER A 92 -9.77 -25.37 0.68
CA SER A 92 -11.14 -25.44 1.21
C SER A 92 -11.57 -24.12 1.87
N TYR A 93 -12.80 -23.69 1.60
CA TYR A 93 -13.43 -22.60 2.33
C TYR A 93 -13.98 -23.13 3.66
N VAL A 94 -13.62 -22.48 4.76
CA VAL A 94 -13.96 -22.89 6.12
C VAL A 94 -14.63 -21.74 6.87
N GLN A 95 -15.53 -22.09 7.78
CA GLN A 95 -16.22 -21.14 8.65
C GLN A 95 -15.65 -21.18 10.07
N LYS A 96 -15.97 -20.17 10.86
CA LYS A 96 -15.56 -20.12 12.26
C LYS A 96 -16.20 -21.29 13.02
N GLY A 97 -15.36 -22.14 13.60
CA GLY A 97 -15.78 -23.32 14.36
C GLY A 97 -15.60 -24.63 13.60
N ASP A 98 -15.23 -24.59 12.32
CA ASP A 98 -14.94 -25.80 11.56
C ASP A 98 -13.64 -26.45 12.05
N ARG A 99 -13.62 -27.78 12.06
CA ARG A 99 -12.46 -28.58 12.42
C ARG A 99 -11.46 -28.57 11.27
N LEU A 100 -10.35 -27.85 11.47
CA LEU A 100 -9.28 -27.74 10.47
C LEU A 100 -8.24 -28.85 10.60
N VAL A 101 -7.88 -29.17 11.85
CA VAL A 101 -6.89 -30.19 12.19
C VAL A 101 -7.38 -30.91 13.45
N GLU A 102 -7.22 -32.23 13.50
CA GLU A 102 -7.30 -32.99 14.75
C GLU A 102 -5.97 -33.65 15.04
N LEU A 103 -5.52 -33.47 16.27
CA LEU A 103 -4.31 -34.05 16.80
C LEU A 103 -4.67 -35.24 17.69
N ASP A 104 -3.79 -36.24 17.71
CA ASP A 104 -3.86 -37.38 18.60
C ASP A 104 -3.70 -36.91 20.06
N SER A 105 -4.81 -36.91 20.79
CA SER A 105 -4.88 -36.44 22.17
C SER A 105 -4.70 -37.56 23.20
N SER A 106 -4.32 -38.77 22.79
CA SER A 106 -4.25 -39.94 23.68
C SER A 106 -3.35 -39.70 24.90
N GLN A 107 -2.16 -39.13 24.69
CA GLN A 107 -1.22 -38.82 25.78
C GLN A 107 -1.75 -37.74 26.74
N ALA A 108 -2.40 -36.70 26.19
CA ALA A 108 -3.00 -35.65 27.00
C ALA A 108 -4.18 -36.21 27.83
N GLN A 109 -4.99 -37.08 27.23
CA GLN A 109 -6.09 -37.73 27.91
C GLN A 109 -5.59 -38.65 29.04
N ASP A 110 -4.52 -39.40 28.81
CA ASP A 110 -3.90 -40.22 29.85
C ASP A 110 -3.40 -39.37 31.03
N GLN A 111 -2.83 -38.20 30.75
CA GLN A 111 -2.37 -37.28 31.79
C GLN A 111 -3.53 -36.69 32.59
N VAL A 112 -4.63 -36.30 31.92
CA VAL A 112 -5.86 -35.86 32.60
C VAL A 112 -6.42 -36.96 33.48
N ASN A 113 -6.53 -38.19 32.96
CA ASN A 113 -7.03 -39.34 33.72
C ASN A 113 -6.15 -39.62 34.97
N GLN A 114 -4.83 -39.51 34.85
CA GLN A 114 -3.93 -39.66 36.00
C GLN A 114 -4.13 -38.56 37.06
N GLN A 115 -4.35 -37.32 36.63
CA GLN A 115 -4.65 -36.20 37.53
C GLN A 115 -5.99 -36.39 38.23
N ASP A 116 -7.01 -36.87 37.52
CA ASP A 116 -8.32 -37.19 38.10
C ASP A 116 -8.22 -38.30 39.15
N ILE A 117 -7.46 -39.35 38.88
CA ILE A 117 -7.20 -40.43 39.85
C ILE A 117 -6.48 -39.87 41.09
N ALA A 118 -5.47 -39.02 40.89
CA ALA A 118 -4.74 -38.39 41.99
C ALA A 118 -5.65 -37.48 42.84
N PHE A 119 -6.51 -36.70 42.19
CA PHE A 119 -7.51 -35.84 42.84
C PHE A 119 -8.50 -36.67 43.65
N GLN A 120 -9.07 -37.73 43.06
CA GLN A 120 -10.00 -38.63 43.76
C GLN A 120 -9.33 -39.28 44.97
N LYS A 121 -8.10 -39.75 44.83
CA LYS A 121 -7.33 -40.32 45.95
C LYS A 121 -7.13 -39.30 47.08
N ALA A 122 -6.77 -38.07 46.74
CA ALA A 122 -6.62 -36.99 47.72
C ALA A 122 -7.96 -36.66 48.41
N GLN A 123 -9.06 -36.63 47.65
CA GLN A 123 -10.39 -36.41 48.18
C GLN A 123 -10.82 -37.53 49.13
N PHE A 124 -10.62 -38.79 48.77
CA PHE A 124 -10.91 -39.93 49.64
C PHE A 124 -10.07 -39.89 50.92
N ALA A 125 -8.78 -39.57 50.82
CA ALA A 125 -7.91 -39.42 51.99
C ALA A 125 -8.40 -38.30 52.92
N PHE A 126 -8.86 -37.17 52.36
CA PHE A 126 -9.45 -36.08 53.13
C PHE A 126 -10.73 -36.51 53.85
N ILE A 127 -11.66 -37.17 53.15
CA ILE A 127 -12.91 -37.68 53.73
C ILE A 127 -12.61 -38.69 54.84
N GLN A 128 -11.66 -39.60 54.61
CA GLN A 128 -11.25 -40.60 55.60
C GLN A 128 -10.65 -39.94 56.84
N ALA A 129 -9.77 -38.94 56.67
CA ALA A 129 -9.19 -38.20 57.78
C ALA A 129 -10.26 -37.44 58.58
N GLN A 130 -11.25 -36.85 57.90
CA GLN A 130 -12.38 -36.18 58.55
C GLN A 130 -13.24 -37.17 59.35
N ALA A 131 -13.59 -38.31 58.76
CA ALA A 131 -14.35 -39.34 59.47
C ALA A 131 -13.59 -39.90 60.68
N GLN A 132 -12.28 -40.10 60.55
CA GLN A 132 -11.43 -40.56 61.66
C GLN A 132 -11.38 -39.54 62.81
N LEU A 133 -11.28 -38.25 62.48
CA LEU A 133 -11.33 -37.16 63.45
C LEU A 133 -12.67 -37.15 64.20
N ASP A 134 -13.78 -37.35 63.49
CA ASP A 134 -15.11 -37.36 64.10
C ASP A 134 -15.32 -38.59 65.02
N ILE A 135 -14.84 -39.77 64.61
CA ILE A 135 -14.82 -40.97 65.47
C ILE A 135 -14.01 -40.72 66.74
N GLN A 136 -12.79 -40.16 66.60
CA GLN A 136 -11.91 -39.92 67.73
C GLN A 136 -12.50 -38.89 68.71
N ARG A 137 -13.16 -37.84 68.20
CA ARG A 137 -13.90 -36.88 69.02
C ARG A 137 -15.06 -37.55 69.77
N SER A 138 -15.83 -38.40 69.10
CA SER A 138 -16.94 -39.12 69.74
C SER A 138 -16.46 -40.07 70.85
N GLN A 139 -15.35 -40.77 70.63
CA GLN A 139 -14.73 -41.64 71.64
C GLN A 139 -14.21 -40.82 72.83
N THR A 140 -13.48 -39.73 72.56
CA THR A 140 -12.96 -38.83 73.60
C THR A 140 -14.08 -38.26 74.48
N ASN A 141 -15.20 -37.83 73.88
CA ASN A 141 -16.35 -37.34 74.63
C ASN A 141 -16.96 -38.45 75.50
N SER A 142 -17.12 -39.66 74.95
CA SER A 142 -17.65 -40.82 75.69
C SER A 142 -16.76 -41.19 76.88
N ASP A 143 -15.44 -41.11 76.71
CA ASP A 143 -14.47 -41.39 77.78
C ASP A 143 -14.51 -40.32 78.88
N ILE A 144 -14.66 -39.04 78.51
CA ILE A 144 -14.86 -37.93 79.46
C ILE A 144 -16.14 -38.14 80.27
N ASP A 145 -17.25 -38.47 79.61
CA ASP A 145 -18.54 -38.70 80.28
C ASP A 145 -18.47 -39.89 81.24
N ALA A 146 -17.82 -40.98 80.83
CA ALA A 146 -17.60 -42.14 81.68
C ALA A 146 -16.71 -41.82 82.90
N ALA A 147 -15.67 -41.00 82.71
CA ALA A 147 -14.82 -40.53 83.81
C ALA A 147 -15.59 -39.62 84.79
N ALA A 148 -16.42 -38.72 84.27
CA ALA A 148 -17.26 -37.83 85.08
C ALA A 148 -18.28 -38.60 85.92
N LEU A 149 -18.91 -39.64 85.35
CA LEU A 149 -19.82 -40.53 86.07
C LEU A 149 -19.10 -41.26 87.22
N LYS A 150 -17.91 -41.81 86.97
CA LYS A 150 -17.12 -42.49 88.01
C LYS A 150 -16.76 -41.55 89.17
N LEU A 151 -16.40 -40.31 88.86
CA LEU A 151 -16.05 -39.32 89.88
C LEU A 151 -17.27 -39.00 90.77
N LYS A 152 -18.44 -38.75 90.17
CA LYS A 152 -19.70 -38.51 90.92
C LYS A 152 -20.10 -39.70 91.80
N LEU A 153 -19.91 -40.93 91.32
CA LEU A 153 -20.23 -42.13 92.10
C LEU A 153 -19.28 -42.33 93.29
N ALA A 154 -18.05 -41.82 93.22
CA ALA A 154 -17.08 -41.91 94.31
C ALA A 154 -17.27 -40.82 95.39
N GLU A 155 -17.98 -39.73 95.07
CA GLU A 155 -18.31 -38.65 96.00
C GLU A 155 -19.60 -38.90 96.81
N LEU A 156 -20.36 -39.95 96.47
CA LEU A 156 -21.59 -40.40 97.16
C LEU A 156 -21.28 -41.46 98.23
#